data_AF-A0A8I1MCP4-F1
#
_entry.id   AF-A0A8I1MCP4-F1
#
_cell.length_a   1.000
_cell.length_b   1.000
_cell.length_c   1.000
_cell.angle_alpha   90.00
_cell.angle_beta   90.00
_cell.angle_gamma   90.00
#
_symmetry.space_group_name_H-M   'P 1'
#
loop_
_entity.id
_entity.type
_entity.pdbx_description
1 polymer ?
#
loop_
_entity_poly.entity_id
_entity_poly.type
_entity_poly.pdbx_seq_one_letter_code
_entity_poly.pdbx_strand_id
1 'polypeptide(L)'
;MSLFERICQSYGRFLRGCGFVAGYTTFAMMMLVVANAVSRFLFNSPVQGALEITETMLTVLVFLSLALTQYEGGHIKVTVVLQHMPVFMQKPLRLFVLALGCVFFAWCAQAGWEFAMRSFAINEQQWGSVRYPLYPVKFVIFFGLTMLAIQFALDFMRELIGSAPNKEAVGQ
;
A
#
# COMPACT_ATOMS: atom_id res chain seq x y z
N MET A 1 -13.74 -16.96 -19.39
CA MET A 1 -13.19 -15.88 -18.55
C MET A 1 -14.32 -14.98 -18.13
N SER A 2 -14.79 -15.14 -16.91
CA SER A 2 -15.89 -14.33 -16.37
C SER A 2 -15.48 -12.85 -16.35
N LEU A 3 -16.44 -11.92 -16.50
CA LEU A 3 -16.17 -10.48 -16.45
C LEU A 3 -15.40 -10.08 -15.17
N PHE A 4 -15.63 -10.81 -14.07
CA PHE A 4 -14.93 -10.65 -12.79
C PHE A 4 -13.41 -10.86 -12.89
N GLU A 5 -12.96 -11.91 -13.57
CA GLU A 5 -11.52 -12.17 -13.75
C GLU A 5 -10.83 -11.06 -14.53
N ARG A 6 -11.52 -10.51 -15.55
CA ARG A 6 -11.01 -9.38 -16.34
C ARG A 6 -10.86 -8.12 -15.49
N ILE A 7 -11.81 -7.86 -14.60
CA ILE A 7 -11.73 -6.73 -13.66
C ILE A 7 -10.53 -6.90 -12.73
N CYS A 8 -10.37 -8.08 -12.10
CA CYS A 8 -9.24 -8.36 -11.22
C CYS A 8 -7.88 -8.27 -11.93
N GLN A 9 -7.78 -8.74 -13.18
CA GLN A 9 -6.57 -8.60 -13.98
C GLN A 9 -6.29 -7.15 -14.39
N SER A 10 -7.32 -6.39 -14.75
CA SER A 10 -7.16 -4.97 -15.07
C SER A 10 -6.70 -4.17 -13.86
N TYR A 11 -7.27 -4.46 -12.70
CA TYR A 11 -6.86 -3.87 -11.43
C TYR A 11 -5.41 -4.23 -11.08
N GLY A 12 -5.03 -5.51 -11.22
CA GLY A 12 -3.64 -5.94 -11.01
C GLY A 12 -2.63 -5.22 -11.93
N ARG A 13 -2.98 -4.98 -13.19
CA ARG A 13 -2.13 -4.18 -14.10
C ARG A 13 -1.98 -2.73 -13.62
N PHE A 14 -3.06 -2.13 -13.14
CA PHE A 14 -3.03 -0.79 -12.56
C PHE A 14 -2.12 -0.72 -11.32
N LEU A 15 -2.27 -1.68 -10.40
CA LEU A 15 -1.43 -1.80 -9.20
C LEU A 15 0.06 -1.93 -9.54
N ARG A 16 0.40 -2.70 -10.58
CA ARG A 16 1.80 -2.82 -11.04
C ARG A 16 2.35 -1.51 -11.59
N GLY A 17 1.53 -0.71 -12.28
CA GLY A 17 1.89 0.64 -12.69
C GLY A 17 2.25 1.53 -11.49
N CYS A 18 1.43 1.51 -10.45
CA CYS A 18 1.73 2.18 -9.17
C CYS A 18 3.01 1.62 -8.52
N GLY A 19 3.24 0.32 -8.63
CA GLY A 19 4.48 -0.33 -8.20
C GLY A 19 5.73 0.21 -8.88
N PHE A 20 5.70 0.41 -10.20
CA PHE A 20 6.81 1.03 -10.94
C PHE A 20 7.08 2.47 -10.46
N VAL A 21 6.02 3.24 -10.20
CA VAL A 21 6.14 4.60 -9.66
C VAL A 21 6.77 4.58 -8.26
N ALA A 22 6.37 3.63 -7.40
CA ALA A 22 6.97 3.44 -6.09
C ALA A 22 8.44 3.01 -6.19
N GLY A 23 8.79 2.15 -7.15
CA GLY A 23 10.17 1.75 -7.43
C GLY A 23 11.05 2.92 -7.87
N TYR A 24 10.56 3.75 -8.80
CA TYR A 24 11.26 4.97 -9.21
C TYR A 24 11.44 5.96 -8.05
N THR A 25 10.39 6.15 -7.24
CA THR A 25 10.44 6.98 -6.03
C THR A 25 11.48 6.48 -5.04
N THR A 26 11.56 5.16 -4.84
CA THR A 26 12.56 4.53 -3.96
C THR A 26 13.98 4.80 -4.46
N PHE A 27 14.23 4.65 -5.75
CA PHE A 27 15.54 4.93 -6.34
C PHE A 27 15.92 6.42 -6.20
N ALA A 28 14.99 7.34 -6.46
CA ALA A 28 15.20 8.77 -6.27
C ALA A 28 15.50 9.11 -4.80
N MET A 29 14.77 8.50 -3.86
CA MET A 29 15.00 8.64 -2.42
C MET A 29 16.40 8.14 -2.02
N MET A 30 16.84 7.00 -2.55
CA MET A 30 18.20 6.48 -2.30
C MET A 30 19.27 7.47 -2.76
N MET A 31 19.13 8.04 -3.96
CA MET A 31 20.06 9.05 -4.48
C MET A 31 20.08 10.31 -3.61
N LEU A 32 18.93 10.77 -3.13
CA LEU A 32 18.83 11.91 -2.23
C LEU A 32 19.55 11.65 -0.90
N VAL A 33 19.36 10.47 -0.30
CA VAL A 33 20.02 10.07 0.95
C VAL A 33 21.53 10.00 0.77
N VAL A 34 22.01 9.42 -0.33
CA VAL A 34 23.45 9.37 -0.67
C VAL A 34 24.01 10.78 -0.86
N ALA A 35 23.33 11.63 -1.63
CA ALA A 35 23.74 13.02 -1.83
C ALA A 35 23.81 13.79 -0.51
N ASN A 36 22.84 13.59 0.38
CA ASN A 36 22.84 14.20 1.71
C ASN A 36 24.01 13.71 2.57
N ALA A 37 24.32 12.41 2.55
CA ALA A 37 25.47 11.86 3.25
C ALA A 37 26.78 12.45 2.71
N VAL A 38 26.97 12.46 1.39
CA VAL A 38 28.17 13.04 0.74
C VAL A 38 28.30 14.53 1.05
N SER A 39 27.21 15.30 1.00
CA SER A 39 27.21 16.73 1.33
C SER A 39 27.68 16.99 2.76
N ARG A 40 27.22 16.16 3.70
CA ARG A 40 27.61 16.25 5.11
C ARG A 40 29.09 15.94 5.33
N PHE A 41 29.67 15.00 4.58
CA PHE A 41 31.09 14.64 4.72
C PHE A 41 32.03 15.62 4.00
N LEU A 42 31.66 16.11 2.80
CA LEU A 42 32.54 16.96 2.00
C LEU A 42 32.41 18.46 2.30
N PHE A 43 31.19 18.93 2.52
CA PHE A 43 30.88 20.36 2.67
C PHE A 43 30.54 20.76 4.11
N ASN A 44 30.55 19.80 5.05
CA ASN A 44 30.16 19.98 6.45
C ASN A 44 28.78 20.68 6.61
N SER A 45 27.96 20.61 5.57
CA SER A 45 26.66 21.27 5.46
C SER A 45 25.65 20.24 4.94
N PRO A 46 24.64 19.87 5.76
CA PRO A 46 23.61 18.94 5.33
C PRO A 46 22.70 19.58 4.29
N VAL A 47 22.11 18.76 3.42
CA VAL A 47 21.11 19.23 2.47
C VAL A 47 19.87 19.67 3.26
N GLN A 48 19.52 20.96 3.20
CA GLN A 48 18.33 21.48 3.88
C GLN A 48 17.07 20.80 3.35
N GLY A 49 16.19 20.35 4.26
CA GLY A 49 14.93 19.70 3.88
C GLY A 49 15.07 18.23 3.46
N ALA A 50 16.27 17.63 3.47
CA ALA A 50 16.46 16.26 2.99
C ALA A 50 15.69 15.22 3.82
N LEU A 51 15.56 15.45 5.13
CA LEU A 51 14.83 14.55 6.03
C LEU A 51 13.33 14.59 5.69
N GLU A 52 12.77 15.80 5.60
CA GLU A 52 11.36 16.01 5.34
C GLU A 52 10.95 15.52 3.92
N ILE A 53 11.81 15.72 2.91
CA ILE A 53 11.62 15.16 1.57
C ILE A 53 11.65 13.63 1.60
N THR A 54 12.58 13.03 2.35
CA THR A 54 12.69 11.58 2.49
C THR A 54 11.45 10.99 3.17
N GLU A 55 10.94 11.62 4.23
CA GLU A 55 9.69 11.22 4.91
C GLU A 55 8.49 11.26 3.96
N THR A 56 8.42 12.31 3.14
CA THR A 56 7.37 12.46 2.14
C THR A 56 7.45 11.38 1.06
N MET A 57 8.65 11.13 0.53
CA MET A 57 8.89 10.06 -0.45
C MET A 57 8.57 8.68 0.11
N LEU A 58 8.96 8.42 1.37
CA LEU A 58 8.65 7.18 2.08
C LEU A 58 7.14 6.99 2.23
N THR A 59 6.42 8.05 2.57
CA THR A 59 4.96 7.99 2.67
C THR A 59 4.34 7.62 1.32
N VAL A 60 4.75 8.31 0.24
CA VAL A 60 4.25 8.03 -1.11
C VAL A 60 4.54 6.59 -1.52
N LEU A 61 5.77 6.11 -1.37
CA LEU A 61 6.15 4.76 -1.81
C LEU A 61 5.44 3.67 -1.00
N VAL A 62 5.26 3.84 0.31
CA VAL A 62 4.56 2.87 1.17
C VAL A 62 3.11 2.76 0.74
N PHE A 63 2.38 3.88 0.67
CA PHE A 63 0.94 3.83 0.36
C PHE A 63 0.65 3.39 -1.08
N LEU A 64 1.52 3.68 -2.05
CA LEU A 64 1.38 3.15 -3.42
C LEU A 64 1.69 1.65 -3.53
N SER A 65 2.64 1.14 -2.74
CA SER A 65 3.08 -0.27 -2.82
C SER A 65 2.26 -1.22 -1.96
N LEU A 66 1.55 -0.72 -0.94
CA LEU A 66 0.75 -1.54 -0.01
C LEU A 66 -0.30 -2.40 -0.74
N ALA A 67 -1.09 -1.80 -1.63
CA ALA A 67 -2.12 -2.51 -2.38
C ALA A 67 -1.53 -3.56 -3.34
N LEU A 68 -0.40 -3.26 -3.99
CA LEU A 68 0.32 -4.21 -4.84
C LEU A 68 0.87 -5.38 -4.02
N THR A 69 1.43 -5.10 -2.84
CA THR A 69 1.94 -6.13 -1.93
C THR A 69 0.83 -7.06 -1.47
N GLN A 70 -0.36 -6.52 -1.19
CA GLN A 70 -1.53 -7.33 -0.87
C GLN A 70 -1.99 -8.17 -2.07
N TYR A 71 -1.99 -7.61 -3.28
CA TYR A 71 -2.33 -8.32 -4.50
C TYR A 71 -1.39 -9.51 -4.79
N GLU A 72 -0.08 -9.36 -4.56
CA GLU A 72 0.90 -10.42 -4.83
C GLU A 72 1.09 -11.39 -3.65
N GLY A 73 1.06 -10.90 -2.41
CA GLY A 73 1.43 -11.65 -1.21
C GLY A 73 0.36 -11.77 -0.13
N GLY A 74 -0.78 -11.08 -0.26
CA GLY A 74 -1.84 -11.04 0.75
C GLY A 74 -2.50 -12.39 1.02
N HIS A 75 -2.65 -13.21 -0.02
CA HIS A 75 -3.11 -14.59 0.12
C HIS A 75 -2.13 -15.47 0.92
N ILE A 76 -0.82 -15.19 0.86
CA ILE A 76 0.23 -16.08 1.37
C ILE A 76 0.29 -16.02 2.91
N LYS A 77 0.21 -14.83 3.52
CA LYS A 77 0.32 -14.67 4.99
C LYS A 77 -0.83 -15.34 5.74
N VAL A 78 -2.06 -15.21 5.23
CA VAL A 78 -3.22 -15.87 5.81
C VAL A 78 -3.09 -17.38 5.66
N THR A 79 -2.52 -17.86 4.54
CA THR A 79 -2.30 -19.30 4.29
C THR A 79 -1.36 -19.95 5.32
N VAL A 80 -0.28 -19.29 5.78
CA VAL A 80 0.66 -19.89 6.74
C VAL A 80 0.00 -20.20 8.10
N VAL A 81 -0.86 -19.30 8.59
CA VAL A 81 -1.63 -19.54 9.82
C VAL A 81 -2.67 -20.63 9.60
N LEU A 82 -3.32 -20.63 8.43
CA LEU A 82 -4.34 -21.61 8.07
C LEU A 82 -3.76 -23.02 7.82
N GLN A 83 -2.50 -23.13 7.39
CA GLN A 83 -1.81 -24.41 7.16
C GLN A 83 -1.67 -25.24 8.43
N HIS A 84 -1.67 -24.61 9.60
CA HIS A 84 -1.62 -25.30 10.89
C HIS A 84 -3.02 -25.69 11.41
N MET A 85 -4.09 -25.35 10.68
CA MET A 85 -5.48 -25.62 11.06
C MET A 85 -6.15 -26.65 10.15
N PRO A 86 -7.16 -27.39 10.65
CA PRO A 86 -7.93 -28.34 9.85
C PRO A 86 -8.64 -27.66 8.68
N VAL A 87 -8.62 -28.32 7.51
CA VAL A 87 -9.10 -27.81 6.20
C VAL A 87 -10.50 -27.21 6.24
N PHE A 88 -11.38 -27.76 7.09
CA PHE A 88 -12.76 -27.28 7.26
C PHE A 88 -12.85 -25.87 7.86
N MET A 89 -11.91 -25.48 8.73
CA MET A 89 -11.88 -24.15 9.35
C MET A 89 -11.15 -23.11 8.50
N GLN A 90 -10.44 -23.53 7.46
CA GLN A 90 -9.58 -22.62 6.70
C GLN A 90 -10.37 -21.59 5.88
N LYS A 91 -11.41 -22.04 5.16
CA LYS A 91 -12.29 -21.15 4.37
C LYS A 91 -13.01 -20.09 5.20
N PRO A 92 -13.75 -20.42 6.27
CA PRO A 92 -14.47 -19.41 7.04
C PRO A 92 -13.52 -18.43 7.72
N LEU A 93 -12.38 -18.89 8.23
CA LEU A 93 -11.40 -18.01 8.86
C LEU A 93 -10.75 -17.07 7.83
N ARG A 94 -10.47 -17.55 6.62
CA ARG A 94 -9.94 -16.71 5.52
C ARG A 94 -10.92 -15.63 5.10
N LEU A 95 -12.19 -16.01 4.91
CA LEU A 95 -13.27 -15.06 4.61
C LEU A 95 -13.43 -14.03 5.72
N PHE A 96 -13.35 -14.45 6.99
CA PHE A 96 -13.43 -13.55 8.14
C PHE A 96 -12.29 -12.53 8.15
N VAL A 97 -11.04 -12.97 7.94
CA VAL A 97 -9.87 -12.09 7.88
C VAL A 97 -9.97 -11.11 6.70
N LEU A 98 -10.40 -11.58 5.53
CA LEU A 98 -10.59 -10.75 4.35
C LEU A 98 -11.69 -9.69 4.56
N ALA A 99 -12.82 -10.09 5.16
CA ALA A 99 -13.91 -9.18 5.49
C ALA A 99 -13.48 -8.14 6.52
N LEU A 100 -12.79 -8.56 7.59
CA LEU A 100 -12.28 -7.67 8.63
C LEU A 100 -11.27 -6.68 8.04
N GLY A 101 -10.35 -7.15 7.21
CA GLY A 101 -9.40 -6.29 6.48
C GLY A 101 -10.12 -5.29 5.59
N CYS A 102 -11.11 -5.72 4.81
CA CYS A 102 -11.91 -4.84 3.96
C CYS A 102 -12.59 -3.72 4.76
N VAL A 103 -13.28 -4.06 5.85
CA VAL A 103 -13.97 -3.08 6.69
C VAL A 103 -12.98 -2.13 7.37
N PHE A 104 -11.89 -2.67 7.92
CA PHE A 104 -10.86 -1.87 8.58
C PHE A 104 -10.21 -0.87 7.62
N PHE A 105 -9.78 -1.31 6.43
CA PHE A 105 -9.14 -0.41 5.47
C PHE A 105 -10.14 0.56 4.82
N ALA A 106 -11.41 0.19 4.64
CA ALA A 106 -12.44 1.13 4.22
C ALA A 106 -12.66 2.24 5.26
N TRP A 107 -12.70 1.88 6.55
CA TRP A 107 -12.75 2.85 7.65
C TRP A 107 -11.52 3.77 7.65
N CYS A 108 -10.32 3.20 7.51
CA CYS A 108 -9.08 3.99 7.39
C CYS A 108 -9.09 4.92 6.17
N ALA A 109 -9.64 4.49 5.04
CA ALA A 109 -9.79 5.35 3.86
C ALA A 109 -10.74 6.52 4.14
N GLN A 110 -11.87 6.29 4.82
CA GLN A 110 -12.75 7.39 5.23
C GLN A 110 -12.05 8.37 6.16
N ALA A 111 -11.33 7.87 7.17
CA ALA A 111 -10.54 8.72 8.07
C ALA A 111 -9.44 9.48 7.31
N GLY A 112 -8.80 8.84 6.33
CA GLY A 112 -7.80 9.45 5.45
C GLY A 112 -8.37 10.58 4.60
N TRP A 113 -9.61 10.44 4.12
CA TRP A 113 -10.31 11.51 3.40
C TRP A 113 -10.54 12.74 4.29
N GLU A 114 -11.08 12.53 5.50
CA GLU A 114 -11.28 13.62 6.45
C GLU A 114 -9.95 14.30 6.81
N PHE A 115 -8.89 13.52 6.99
CA PHE A 115 -7.57 14.04 7.30
C PHE A 115 -6.97 14.86 6.15
N ALA A 116 -7.13 14.40 4.90
CA ALA A 116 -6.69 15.13 3.71
C ALA A 116 -7.49 16.43 3.51
N MET A 117 -8.82 16.37 3.68
CA MET A 117 -9.70 17.53 3.55
C MET A 117 -9.45 18.59 4.62
N ARG A 118 -9.24 18.18 5.88
CA ARG A 118 -8.87 19.11 6.97
C ARG A 118 -7.54 19.79 6.67
N SER A 119 -6.56 19.04 6.19
CA SER A 119 -5.25 19.55 5.81
C SER A 119 -5.31 20.55 4.65
N PHE A 120 -6.16 20.27 3.66
CA PHE A 120 -6.43 21.17 2.55
C PHE A 120 -7.10 22.47 3.03
N ALA A 121 -8.08 22.38 3.93
CA ALA A 121 -8.80 23.54 4.46
C ALA A 121 -7.89 24.50 5.26
N ILE A 122 -6.88 23.98 5.96
CA ILE A 122 -5.95 24.80 6.76
C ILE A 122 -4.67 25.17 6.01
N ASN A 123 -4.53 24.81 4.73
CA ASN A 123 -3.29 24.93 3.95
C ASN A 123 -2.06 24.47 4.77
N GLU A 124 -2.15 23.24 5.29
CA GLU A 124 -1.14 22.73 6.22
C GLU A 124 0.25 22.72 5.58
N GLN A 125 1.19 23.38 6.25
CA GLN A 125 2.60 23.41 5.89
C GLN A 125 3.40 22.65 6.94
N GLN A 126 4.41 21.90 6.51
CA GLN A 126 5.35 21.33 7.48
C GLN A 126 6.19 22.45 8.09
N TRP A 127 6.28 22.43 9.41
CA TRP A 127 7.17 23.29 10.17
C TRP A 127 8.53 22.58 10.24
N GLY A 128 9.43 22.89 9.31
CA GLY A 128 10.77 22.31 9.16
C GLY A 128 11.73 23.27 8.47
N SER A 129 12.92 22.80 8.05
CA SER A 129 13.92 23.66 7.37
C SER A 129 13.44 24.17 6.01
N VAL A 130 12.47 23.47 5.39
CA VAL A 130 11.83 23.86 4.14
C VAL A 130 10.31 23.84 4.34
N ARG A 131 9.65 24.97 4.08
CA ARG A 131 8.18 25.06 4.09
C ARG A 131 7.63 24.48 2.78
N TYR A 132 6.99 23.32 2.85
CA TYR A 132 6.26 22.75 1.72
C TYR A 132 4.84 22.33 2.11
N PRO A 133 3.91 22.33 1.15
CA PRO A 133 2.52 21.94 1.40
C PRO A 133 2.40 20.45 1.70
N LEU A 134 1.73 20.09 2.80
CA LEU A 134 1.53 18.68 3.21
C LEU A 134 0.29 18.03 2.62
N TYR A 135 -0.68 18.85 2.20
CA TYR A 135 -1.95 18.36 1.68
C TYR A 135 -1.79 17.33 0.55
N PRO A 136 -0.84 17.43 -0.42
CA PRO A 136 -0.74 16.45 -1.51
C PRO A 136 -0.40 15.04 -0.99
N VAL A 137 0.47 14.95 0.02
CA VAL A 137 0.91 13.68 0.59
C VAL A 137 -0.26 12.97 1.27
N LYS A 138 -1.12 13.72 1.97
CA LYS A 138 -2.30 13.16 2.63
C LYS A 138 -3.35 12.64 1.64
N PHE A 139 -3.46 13.26 0.46
CA PHE A 139 -4.26 12.69 -0.62
C PHE A 139 -3.68 11.37 -1.15
N VAL A 140 -2.35 11.22 -1.21
CA VAL A 140 -1.72 9.95 -1.58
C VAL A 140 -2.01 8.86 -0.54
N ILE A 141 -2.01 9.20 0.75
CA ILE A 141 -2.40 8.27 1.83
C ILE A 141 -3.84 7.77 1.61
N PHE A 142 -4.78 8.70 1.42
CA PHE A 142 -6.17 8.36 1.11
C PHE A 142 -6.26 7.42 -0.09
N PHE A 143 -5.61 7.79 -1.20
CA PHE A 143 -5.62 7.03 -2.43
C PHE A 143 -5.07 5.60 -2.25
N GLY A 144 -3.93 5.44 -1.58
CA GLY A 144 -3.34 4.13 -1.30
C GLY A 144 -4.22 3.26 -0.40
N LEU A 145 -4.86 3.86 0.63
CA LEU A 145 -5.80 3.16 1.50
C LEU A 145 -7.06 2.70 0.75
N THR A 146 -7.61 3.55 -0.13
CA THR A 146 -8.74 3.17 -0.98
C THR A 146 -8.39 2.02 -1.91
N MET A 147 -7.21 2.05 -2.54
CA MET A 147 -6.74 0.93 -3.37
C MET A 147 -6.59 -0.36 -2.55
N LEU A 148 -6.06 -0.27 -1.34
CA LEU A 148 -5.93 -1.43 -0.46
C LEU A 148 -7.30 -1.99 -0.06
N ALA A 149 -8.27 -1.14 0.28
CA ALA A 149 -9.63 -1.55 0.60
C ALA A 149 -10.31 -2.26 -0.58
N ILE A 150 -10.15 -1.73 -1.80
CA ILE A 150 -10.65 -2.37 -3.03
C ILE A 150 -10.00 -3.74 -3.22
N GLN A 151 -8.69 -3.87 -2.98
CA GLN A 151 -7.98 -5.14 -3.10
C GLN A 151 -8.55 -6.20 -2.14
N PHE A 152 -8.78 -5.84 -0.88
CA PHE A 152 -9.42 -6.73 0.10
C PHE A 152 -10.83 -7.14 -0.33
N ALA A 153 -11.62 -6.22 -0.88
CA ALA A 153 -12.96 -6.53 -1.40
C ALA A 153 -12.91 -7.51 -2.58
N LEU A 154 -11.96 -7.34 -3.52
CA LEU A 154 -11.78 -8.25 -4.65
C LEU A 154 -11.32 -9.64 -4.19
N ASP A 155 -10.40 -9.72 -3.23
CA ASP A 155 -9.94 -10.98 -2.66
C ASP A 155 -11.06 -11.71 -1.90
N PHE A 156 -11.89 -10.98 -1.16
CA PHE A 156 -13.08 -11.51 -0.50
C PHE A 156 -14.08 -12.09 -1.50
N MET A 157 -14.41 -11.35 -2.57
CA MET A 157 -15.31 -11.80 -3.62
C MET A 157 -14.76 -13.03 -4.35
N ARG A 158 -13.46 -13.09 -4.59
CA ARG A 158 -12.80 -14.24 -5.22
C ARG A 158 -12.90 -15.51 -4.37
N GLU A 159 -12.73 -15.37 -3.06
CA GLU A 159 -12.84 -16.47 -2.11
C GLU A 159 -14.31 -16.94 -1.98
N LEU A 160 -15.27 -16.02 -1.98
CA LEU A 160 -16.71 -16.33 -1.97
C LEU A 160 -17.17 -17.10 -3.21
N ILE A 161 -16.68 -16.72 -4.40
CA ILE A 161 -17.02 -17.38 -5.68
C ILE A 161 -16.41 -18.80 -5.74
N GLY A 162 -15.57 -19.18 -4.77
CA GLY A 162 -15.01 -20.53 -4.71
C GLY A 162 -13.92 -20.77 -5.75
N SER A 163 -13.37 -19.70 -6.35
CA SER A 163 -12.09 -19.76 -7.08
C SER A 163 -10.93 -19.87 -6.10
N ALA A 164 -11.00 -20.84 -5.18
CA ALA A 164 -9.81 -21.36 -4.54
C ALA A 164 -8.95 -21.92 -5.67
N PRO A 165 -7.72 -21.44 -5.87
CA PRO A 165 -6.78 -22.24 -6.61
C PRO A 165 -6.61 -23.50 -5.77
N ASN A 166 -7.14 -24.62 -6.27
CA ASN A 166 -6.58 -25.92 -5.96
C ASN A 166 -5.13 -25.87 -6.47
N LYS A 167 -4.22 -25.31 -5.68
CA LYS A 167 -2.81 -25.64 -5.79
C LYS A 167 -2.69 -26.99 -5.12
N GLU A 168 -2.96 -28.01 -5.93
CA GLU A 168 -2.66 -29.39 -5.62
C GLU A 168 -1.23 -29.49 -5.09
N ALA A 169 -1.09 -30.28 -4.02
CA ALA A 169 -0.06 -31.31 -3.91
C ALA A 169 1.21 -31.10 -4.75
N VAL A 170 2.20 -30.33 -4.28
CA VAL A 170 3.62 -30.54 -4.59
C VAL A 170 4.48 -30.09 -3.40
N GLY A 171 5.33 -30.99 -2.92
CA GLY A 171 6.18 -30.86 -1.74
C GLY A 171 5.87 -31.93 -0.69
N GLN A 172 5.65 -33.21 -1.02
CA GLN A 172 6.71 -34.18 -1.40
C GLN A 172 7.84 -33.64 -2.27
#